data_AF-A0A8H6CFB2-F1
#
_entry.id   AF-A0A8H6CFB2-F1
#
_cell.length_a   1.000
_cell.length_b   1.000
_cell.length_c   1.000
_cell.angle_alpha   90.00
_cell.angle_beta   90.00
_cell.angle_gamma   90.00
#
_symmetry.space_group_name_H-M   'P 1'
#
loop_
_entity.id
_entity.type
_entity.pdbx_description
1 polymer ?
#
loop_
_entity_poly.entity_id
_entity_poly.type
_entity_poly.pdbx_seq_one_letter_code
_entity_poly.pdbx_strand_id
1 'polypeptide(L)'
;MPRPRRKSSGLGADPRGDTGASAFSTLEPTPTFNSPPLTPRNSQTKSARPFSKRRKAKSVLRRWRAFSFRHTWINPLIVMALILSAYAINPNPSNPLHNAIFLSYPLPSDHHLMTYHARHDADITYYGKGPKDFAFVAFYIVVLSFTREFLMQRLVRPMALYYGIRSRSKQNRFMEQVYTAMYFAVFGPLGLYVMSRTPVWYFNTAGMFEGYPHRSHDGFFKAYYLLQASYWAQQAIVLCLQLEKPRKDFRELVGHHIVTLALIGLSYRFHFTYMGVAVYITHDISDFFLATSKTLNYIKSPLIVPYFSLFIAIWTYLRHYINLVILYATLTEFRTVGPFELDWETQQYKCWISQYITFALLASLQSINMFWLFFIARIAYNIAFAKVIQDVRSDDEESEEEKESGGGQVGTAGRRAKEKKANGSIANGKAPEPNTEAVVEKKKER
;
A
#
# COMPACT_ATOMS: atom_id res chain seq x y z
N MET A 1 1.83 34.73 -48.14
CA MET A 1 1.10 34.28 -49.35
C MET A 1 1.69 32.93 -49.76
N PRO A 2 0.95 31.86 -50.15
CA PRO A 2 -0.38 31.75 -50.79
C PRO A 2 -1.39 30.79 -50.07
N ARG A 3 -2.64 30.78 -50.56
CA ARG A 3 -3.88 30.02 -50.16
C ARG A 3 -3.77 28.48 -50.43
N PRO A 4 -4.75 27.54 -50.16
CA PRO A 4 -6.22 27.73 -49.99
C PRO A 4 -7.06 26.72 -49.14
N ARG A 5 -8.37 27.04 -49.08
CA ARG A 5 -9.57 26.18 -49.23
C ARG A 5 -10.17 25.40 -48.05
N ARG A 6 -11.49 25.56 -47.93
CA ARG A 6 -12.44 24.80 -47.09
C ARG A 6 -13.52 24.20 -48.00
N LYS A 7 -13.99 22.99 -47.63
CA LYS A 7 -15.31 22.33 -47.85
C LYS A 7 -15.44 21.11 -48.80
N SER A 8 -16.38 20.26 -48.37
CA SER A 8 -17.15 19.15 -49.02
C SER A 8 -16.47 17.76 -48.92
N SER A 9 -16.99 16.74 -48.22
CA SER A 9 -18.30 16.02 -48.13
C SER A 9 -18.39 14.81 -49.07
N GLY A 10 -18.77 13.64 -48.53
CA GLY A 10 -19.13 12.41 -49.26
C GLY A 10 -18.28 11.20 -48.83
N LEU A 11 -18.72 10.41 -47.84
CA LEU A 11 -19.45 9.13 -48.01
C LEU A 11 -18.64 8.01 -48.69
N GLY A 12 -18.43 6.91 -47.97
CA GLY A 12 -18.29 5.57 -48.57
C GLY A 12 -17.25 4.63 -47.96
N ALA A 13 -17.76 3.60 -47.27
CA ALA A 13 -17.17 2.28 -47.07
C ALA A 13 -16.06 2.09 -46.01
N ASP A 14 -16.52 1.69 -44.81
CA ASP A 14 -15.92 0.62 -43.99
C ASP A 14 -16.02 -0.74 -44.76
N PRO A 15 -15.28 -1.84 -44.47
CA PRO A 15 -15.24 -2.42 -43.12
C PRO A 15 -13.95 -3.18 -42.70
N ARG A 16 -13.73 -3.24 -41.37
CA ARG A 16 -13.57 -4.46 -40.52
C ARG A 16 -12.45 -4.35 -39.47
N GLY A 17 -12.83 -4.54 -38.20
CA GLY A 17 -11.91 -5.06 -37.17
C GLY A 17 -12.21 -4.69 -35.71
N ASP A 18 -13.46 -4.88 -35.24
CA ASP A 18 -13.86 -4.68 -33.84
C ASP A 18 -13.33 -5.78 -32.88
N THR A 19 -12.67 -5.36 -31.79
CA THR A 19 -12.77 -6.02 -30.48
C THR A 19 -12.79 -4.96 -29.36
N GLY A 20 -13.97 -4.36 -29.14
CA GLY A 20 -14.25 -3.50 -27.99
C GLY A 20 -15.14 -4.23 -26.98
N ALA A 21 -14.60 -4.49 -25.78
CA ALA A 21 -15.33 -5.11 -24.68
C ALA A 21 -16.42 -4.17 -24.13
N SER A 22 -17.62 -4.73 -23.93
CA SER A 22 -18.84 -4.04 -23.55
C SER A 22 -18.81 -3.48 -22.12
N ALA A 23 -18.95 -2.16 -21.99
CA ALA A 23 -19.34 -1.48 -20.76
C ALA A 23 -20.86 -1.57 -20.54
N PHE A 24 -21.25 -1.74 -19.29
CA PHE A 24 -22.62 -1.98 -18.81
C PHE A 24 -23.51 -0.74 -18.98
N SER A 25 -24.65 -0.90 -19.64
CA SER A 25 -25.70 0.12 -19.79
C SER A 25 -26.91 -0.17 -18.87
N THR A 26 -27.33 0.87 -18.15
CA THR A 26 -28.59 1.03 -17.41
C THR A 26 -29.74 1.32 -18.38
N LEU A 27 -30.85 0.57 -18.28
CA LEU A 27 -32.06 0.80 -19.08
C LEU A 27 -33.20 1.38 -18.22
N GLU A 28 -33.70 2.53 -18.64
CA GLU A 28 -35.04 3.08 -18.35
C GLU A 28 -35.98 2.75 -19.53
N PRO A 29 -37.31 2.54 -19.33
CA PRO A 29 -38.25 2.30 -20.42
C PRO A 29 -39.17 3.51 -20.71
N THR A 30 -39.36 3.81 -22.00
CA THR A 30 -40.40 4.72 -22.52
C THR A 30 -41.43 3.90 -23.33
N PRO A 31 -42.75 4.21 -23.26
CA PRO A 31 -43.78 3.35 -23.83
C PRO A 31 -44.18 3.78 -25.25
N THR A 32 -44.57 2.82 -26.10
CA THR A 32 -45.37 3.10 -27.30
C THR A 32 -46.49 2.06 -27.46
N PHE A 33 -47.70 2.58 -27.56
CA PHE A 33 -48.96 1.90 -27.91
C PHE A 33 -49.07 1.78 -29.43
N ASN A 34 -49.52 0.61 -29.92
CA ASN A 34 -50.65 0.44 -30.85
C ASN A 34 -50.65 -0.97 -31.48
N SER A 35 -51.80 -1.66 -31.38
CA SER A 35 -52.22 -2.84 -32.17
C SER A 35 -53.32 -2.37 -33.15
N PRO A 36 -53.70 -3.06 -34.26
CA PRO A 36 -54.40 -4.37 -34.26
C PRO A 36 -54.20 -5.21 -35.58
N PRO A 37 -55.06 -6.20 -36.00
CA PRO A 37 -55.55 -7.41 -35.31
C PRO A 37 -55.45 -8.76 -36.12
N LEU A 38 -55.71 -9.86 -35.38
CA LEU A 38 -56.38 -11.15 -35.75
C LEU A 38 -55.73 -12.20 -36.69
N THR A 39 -55.47 -13.39 -36.12
CA THR A 39 -55.90 -14.71 -36.65
C THR A 39 -55.76 -15.80 -35.54
N PRO A 40 -56.61 -16.84 -35.50
CA PRO A 40 -56.70 -17.76 -34.37
C PRO A 40 -55.96 -19.09 -34.58
N ARG A 41 -55.71 -19.77 -33.44
CA ARG A 41 -55.58 -21.23 -33.27
C ARG A 41 -54.20 -21.86 -33.56
N ASN A 42 -53.46 -22.22 -32.50
CA ASN A 42 -53.38 -23.62 -32.10
C ASN A 42 -52.76 -23.80 -30.71
N SER A 43 -53.45 -24.57 -29.87
CA SER A 43 -52.99 -25.06 -28.58
C SER A 43 -52.01 -26.21 -28.80
N GLN A 44 -50.72 -25.99 -28.54
CA GLN A 44 -49.76 -27.08 -28.32
C GLN A 44 -48.86 -26.78 -27.12
N THR A 45 -49.09 -27.57 -26.08
CA THR A 45 -48.10 -28.13 -25.14
C THR A 45 -47.02 -27.19 -24.60
N LYS A 46 -47.24 -26.75 -23.34
CA LYS A 46 -46.19 -26.24 -22.44
C LYS A 46 -45.07 -27.28 -22.32
N SER A 47 -43.96 -27.10 -23.05
CA SER A 47 -42.68 -27.66 -22.63
C SER A 47 -42.01 -26.67 -21.68
N ALA A 48 -41.91 -27.07 -20.41
CA ALA A 48 -41.18 -26.32 -19.40
C ALA A 48 -39.68 -26.31 -19.78
N ARG A 49 -39.20 -25.21 -20.36
CA ARG A 49 -37.77 -25.05 -20.64
C ARG A 49 -36.98 -24.93 -19.32
N PRO A 50 -35.75 -25.49 -19.23
CA PRO A 50 -34.96 -25.57 -17.99
C PRO A 50 -34.25 -24.25 -17.61
N PHE A 51 -34.91 -23.10 -17.79
CA PHE A 51 -34.29 -21.77 -17.59
C PHE A 51 -34.29 -21.27 -16.13
N SER A 52 -34.94 -21.98 -15.21
CA SER A 52 -35.09 -21.55 -13.81
C SER A 52 -33.81 -21.68 -12.97
N LYS A 53 -33.07 -22.79 -13.10
CA LYS A 53 -31.87 -23.06 -12.28
C LYS A 53 -30.73 -22.08 -12.58
N ARG A 54 -30.47 -21.79 -13.87
CA ARG A 54 -29.43 -20.84 -14.30
C ARG A 54 -29.72 -19.40 -13.89
N ARG A 55 -30.98 -18.98 -13.90
CA ARG A 55 -31.41 -17.62 -13.47
C ARG A 55 -31.33 -17.46 -11.95
N LYS A 56 -31.68 -18.50 -11.17
CA LYS A 56 -31.49 -18.52 -9.71
C LYS A 56 -30.01 -18.51 -9.31
N ALA A 57 -29.15 -19.29 -9.96
CA ALA A 57 -27.70 -19.29 -9.71
C ALA A 57 -27.05 -17.91 -9.96
N LYS A 58 -27.43 -17.23 -11.06
CA LYS A 58 -27.00 -15.84 -11.32
C LYS A 58 -27.51 -14.86 -10.25
N SER A 59 -28.70 -15.07 -9.68
CA SER A 59 -29.24 -14.25 -8.60
C SER A 59 -28.48 -14.46 -7.28
N VAL A 60 -28.17 -15.71 -6.93
CA VAL A 60 -27.38 -16.06 -5.73
C VAL A 60 -25.95 -15.53 -5.86
N LEU A 61 -25.30 -15.72 -7.01
CA LEU A 61 -23.94 -15.20 -7.24
C LEU A 61 -23.90 -13.66 -7.13
N ARG A 62 -24.92 -12.96 -7.64
CA ARG A 62 -24.99 -11.49 -7.53
C ARG A 62 -25.21 -11.04 -6.08
N ARG A 63 -26.04 -11.75 -5.31
CA ARG A 63 -26.22 -11.49 -3.87
C ARG A 63 -24.95 -11.77 -3.07
N TRP A 64 -24.30 -12.89 -3.34
CA TRP A 64 -23.01 -13.25 -2.75
C TRP A 64 -21.96 -12.18 -3.03
N ARG A 65 -21.85 -11.75 -4.30
CA ARG A 65 -20.93 -10.70 -4.71
C ARG A 65 -21.20 -9.38 -3.98
N ALA A 66 -22.45 -8.96 -3.87
CA ALA A 66 -22.83 -7.76 -3.14
C ALA A 66 -22.51 -7.87 -1.63
N PHE A 67 -22.75 -9.02 -1.02
CA PHE A 67 -22.44 -9.28 0.39
C PHE A 67 -20.94 -9.33 0.66
N SER A 68 -20.19 -10.01 -0.20
CA SER A 68 -18.73 -10.12 -0.18
C SER A 68 -18.04 -8.75 -0.36
N PHE A 69 -18.54 -7.89 -1.25
CA PHE A 69 -18.04 -6.52 -1.37
C PHE A 69 -18.40 -5.62 -0.17
N ARG A 70 -19.51 -5.91 0.52
CA ARG A 70 -19.88 -5.19 1.75
C ARG A 70 -19.06 -5.63 2.95
N HIS A 71 -18.63 -6.89 2.96
CA HIS A 71 -17.85 -7.52 4.02
C HIS A 71 -16.64 -8.23 3.42
N THR A 72 -15.67 -7.43 2.99
CA THR A 72 -14.43 -7.89 2.34
C THR A 72 -13.66 -8.94 3.15
N TRP A 73 -13.77 -8.96 4.49
CA TRP A 73 -13.15 -9.96 5.36
C TRP A 73 -13.73 -11.39 5.19
N ILE A 74 -14.90 -11.54 4.57
CA ILE A 74 -15.56 -12.85 4.43
C ILE A 74 -14.81 -13.76 3.45
N ASN A 75 -14.29 -13.22 2.34
CA ASN A 75 -13.54 -14.03 1.38
C ASN A 75 -12.28 -14.65 1.99
N PRO A 76 -11.35 -13.89 2.59
CA PRO A 76 -10.17 -14.47 3.21
C PRO A 76 -10.54 -15.35 4.42
N LEU A 77 -11.62 -15.03 5.16
CA LEU A 77 -12.13 -15.91 6.22
C LEU A 77 -12.55 -17.28 5.69
N ILE A 78 -13.25 -17.34 4.56
CA ILE A 78 -13.66 -18.62 3.97
C ILE A 78 -12.46 -19.42 3.52
N VAL A 79 -11.50 -18.79 2.84
CA VAL A 79 -10.27 -19.47 2.43
C VAL A 79 -9.50 -20.00 3.64
N MET A 80 -9.35 -19.18 4.68
CA MET A 80 -8.70 -19.57 5.94
C MET A 80 -9.45 -20.74 6.61
N ALA A 81 -10.78 -20.65 6.73
CA ALA A 81 -11.61 -21.68 7.35
C ALA A 81 -11.57 -22.99 6.57
N LEU A 82 -11.53 -22.94 5.23
CA LEU A 82 -11.39 -24.13 4.39
C LEU A 82 -10.04 -24.82 4.61
N ILE A 83 -8.95 -24.06 4.66
CA ILE A 83 -7.60 -24.60 4.92
C ILE A 83 -7.54 -25.22 6.32
N LEU A 84 -8.02 -24.51 7.34
CA LEU A 84 -8.02 -25.01 8.72
C LEU A 84 -8.92 -26.24 8.89
N SER A 85 -10.09 -26.26 8.25
CA SER A 85 -11.00 -27.42 8.27
C SER A 85 -10.37 -28.63 7.58
N ALA A 86 -9.71 -28.42 6.43
CA ALA A 86 -9.01 -29.48 5.72
C ALA A 86 -7.82 -30.03 6.52
N TYR A 87 -7.14 -29.19 7.30
CA TYR A 87 -6.14 -29.66 8.26
C TYR A 87 -6.76 -30.46 9.41
N ALA A 88 -7.88 -29.99 9.97
CA ALA A 88 -8.57 -30.62 11.09
C ALA A 88 -9.10 -32.03 10.78
N ILE A 89 -9.34 -32.38 9.51
CA ILE A 89 -9.69 -33.75 9.09
C ILE A 89 -8.56 -34.74 9.39
N ASN A 90 -7.30 -34.31 9.26
CA ASN A 90 -6.14 -35.15 9.53
C ASN A 90 -5.00 -34.29 10.11
N PRO A 91 -5.02 -34.00 11.43
CA PRO A 91 -4.10 -33.08 12.08
C PRO A 91 -2.75 -33.76 12.37
N ASN A 92 -2.04 -34.17 11.31
CA ASN A 92 -0.75 -34.80 11.42
C ASN A 92 0.31 -34.10 10.53
N PRO A 93 1.61 -34.30 10.80
CA PRO A 93 2.69 -33.73 9.98
C PRO A 93 2.71 -34.24 8.52
N SER A 94 2.04 -35.36 8.22
CA SER A 94 1.90 -35.89 6.86
C SER A 94 0.89 -35.11 6.02
N ASN A 95 0.04 -34.29 6.64
CA ASN A 95 -0.91 -33.44 5.93
C ASN A 95 -0.15 -32.35 5.15
N PRO A 96 -0.41 -32.17 3.83
CA PRO A 96 0.27 -31.14 3.05
C PRO A 96 0.07 -29.73 3.61
N LEU A 97 -1.05 -29.47 4.29
CA LEU A 97 -1.38 -28.18 4.92
C LEU A 97 -0.64 -27.93 6.24
N HIS A 98 -0.03 -28.97 6.83
CA HIS A 98 0.76 -28.81 8.06
C HIS A 98 1.85 -27.75 7.88
N ASN A 99 2.55 -27.79 6.74
CA ASN A 99 3.65 -26.86 6.42
C ASN A 99 3.17 -25.43 6.12
N ALA A 100 1.86 -25.24 5.91
CA ALA A 100 1.26 -23.93 5.74
C ALA A 100 0.91 -23.29 7.09
N ILE A 101 0.57 -24.10 8.09
CA ILE A 101 0.14 -23.64 9.42
C ILE A 101 1.32 -23.56 10.39
N PHE A 102 2.25 -24.52 10.32
CA PHE A 102 3.38 -24.65 11.23
C PHE A 102 4.72 -24.50 10.52
N LEU A 103 5.74 -24.11 11.28
CA LEU A 103 7.11 -24.00 10.77
C LEU A 103 7.60 -25.35 10.22
N SER A 104 8.24 -25.29 9.05
CA SER A 104 8.84 -26.46 8.41
C SER A 104 10.33 -26.61 8.78
N TYR A 105 10.85 -27.82 8.64
CA TYR A 105 12.28 -28.17 8.79
C TYR A 105 12.84 -28.05 10.23
N PRO A 106 12.22 -28.67 11.25
CA PRO A 106 12.84 -28.75 12.57
C PRO A 106 14.16 -29.54 12.47
N LEU A 107 15.20 -29.04 13.12
CA LEU A 107 16.52 -29.67 13.15
C LEU A 107 16.67 -30.49 14.44
N PRO A 108 17.20 -31.72 14.36
CA PRO A 108 17.65 -32.48 15.53
C PRO A 108 18.70 -31.72 16.34
N SER A 109 18.76 -31.96 17.66
CA SER A 109 19.68 -31.28 18.59
C SER A 109 21.17 -31.52 18.31
N ASP A 110 21.50 -32.56 17.54
CA ASP A 110 22.86 -32.94 17.12
C ASP A 110 23.19 -32.50 15.67
N HIS A 111 22.29 -31.78 15.01
CA HIS A 111 22.43 -31.45 13.59
C HIS A 111 23.62 -30.51 13.33
N HIS A 112 24.42 -30.80 12.31
CA HIS A 112 25.64 -30.05 11.94
C HIS A 112 25.41 -28.55 11.64
N LEU A 113 24.17 -28.16 11.33
CA LEU A 113 23.77 -26.77 11.08
C LEU A 113 23.43 -25.99 12.36
N MET A 114 23.43 -26.62 13.54
CA MET A 114 23.28 -25.91 14.81
C MET A 114 24.59 -25.22 15.18
N THR A 115 24.50 -23.93 15.51
CA THR A 115 25.61 -23.15 16.06
C THR A 115 26.03 -23.72 17.42
N TYR A 116 27.29 -23.48 17.82
CA TYR A 116 27.81 -23.98 19.10
C TYR A 116 26.95 -23.56 20.30
N HIS A 117 26.48 -22.30 20.31
CA HIS A 117 25.56 -21.79 21.32
C HIS A 117 24.19 -22.49 21.27
N ALA A 118 23.66 -22.77 20.07
CA ALA A 118 22.39 -23.48 19.90
C ALA A 118 22.40 -24.92 20.43
N ARG A 119 23.56 -25.61 20.38
CA ARG A 119 23.68 -27.00 20.86
C ARG A 119 23.61 -27.14 22.38
N HIS A 120 23.89 -26.06 23.11
CA HIS A 120 23.90 -26.07 24.57
C HIS A 120 22.58 -25.59 25.19
N ASP A 121 21.63 -25.15 24.35
CA ASP A 121 20.32 -24.64 24.78
C ASP A 121 19.24 -25.67 24.42
N ALA A 122 19.13 -26.71 25.25
CA ALA A 122 18.33 -27.92 24.96
C ALA A 122 16.82 -27.65 24.81
N ASP A 123 16.33 -26.51 25.31
CA ASP A 123 14.92 -26.15 25.27
C ASP A 123 14.50 -25.47 23.95
N ILE A 124 15.46 -25.03 23.12
CA ILE A 124 15.16 -24.24 21.91
C ILE A 124 15.26 -25.10 20.65
N THR A 125 14.13 -25.27 19.94
CA THR A 125 14.12 -25.91 18.63
C THR A 125 14.58 -24.96 17.53
N TYR A 126 15.58 -25.38 16.75
CA TYR A 126 16.06 -24.66 15.58
C TYR A 126 15.46 -25.22 14.30
N TYR A 127 15.35 -24.36 13.29
CA TYR A 127 14.74 -24.69 12.01
C TYR A 127 15.67 -24.33 10.85
N GLY A 128 15.74 -25.23 9.87
CA GLY A 128 16.36 -24.96 8.57
C GLY A 128 15.45 -24.14 7.66
N LYS A 129 15.81 -24.04 6.38
CA LYS A 129 15.04 -23.30 5.37
C LYS A 129 14.76 -24.16 4.15
N GLY A 130 13.63 -23.93 3.49
CA GLY A 130 13.31 -24.64 2.26
C GLY A 130 11.99 -24.23 1.60
N PRO A 131 11.62 -24.85 0.48
CA PRO A 131 10.46 -24.45 -0.32
C PRO A 131 9.12 -24.56 0.42
N LYS A 132 9.01 -25.41 1.45
CA LYS A 132 7.79 -25.49 2.26
C LYS A 132 7.48 -24.20 3.01
N ASP A 133 8.48 -23.33 3.24
CA ASP A 133 8.28 -22.04 3.88
C ASP A 133 7.41 -21.09 3.02
N PHE A 134 7.34 -21.29 1.69
CA PHE A 134 6.39 -20.55 0.83
C PHE A 134 4.93 -20.90 1.13
N ALA A 135 4.64 -22.14 1.53
CA ALA A 135 3.28 -22.54 1.93
C ALA A 135 2.87 -21.81 3.22
N PHE A 136 3.81 -21.68 4.17
CA PHE A 136 3.62 -20.88 5.39
C PHE A 136 3.31 -19.42 5.03
N VAL A 137 4.16 -18.81 4.21
CA VAL A 137 3.96 -17.42 3.77
C VAL A 137 2.61 -17.23 3.07
N ALA A 138 2.24 -18.14 2.17
CA ALA A 138 0.97 -18.07 1.45
C ALA A 138 -0.26 -18.17 2.37
N PHE A 139 -0.23 -19.06 3.37
CA PHE A 139 -1.32 -19.16 4.33
C PHE A 139 -1.42 -17.90 5.21
N TYR A 140 -0.30 -17.39 5.70
CA TYR A 140 -0.32 -16.19 6.54
C TYR A 140 -0.65 -14.90 5.76
N ILE A 141 -0.44 -14.84 4.45
CA ILE A 141 -1.03 -13.77 3.60
C ILE A 141 -2.56 -13.78 3.70
N VAL A 142 -3.21 -14.96 3.68
CA VAL A 142 -4.67 -15.09 3.83
C VAL A 142 -5.10 -14.68 5.23
N VAL A 143 -4.40 -15.15 6.27
CA VAL A 143 -4.67 -14.79 7.66
C VAL A 143 -4.57 -13.27 7.86
N LEU A 144 -3.50 -12.65 7.38
CA LEU A 144 -3.29 -11.20 7.48
C LEU A 144 -4.32 -10.41 6.67
N SER A 145 -4.73 -10.92 5.49
CA SER A 145 -5.80 -10.30 4.69
C SER A 145 -7.14 -10.33 5.43
N PHE A 146 -7.46 -11.45 6.10
CA PHE A 146 -8.65 -11.54 6.95
C PHE A 146 -8.55 -10.57 8.13
N THR A 147 -7.44 -10.62 8.89
CA THR A 147 -7.23 -9.78 10.07
C THR A 147 -7.32 -8.29 9.72
N ARG A 148 -6.67 -7.85 8.63
CA ARG A 148 -6.75 -6.48 8.11
C ARG A 148 -8.18 -6.03 7.89
N GLU A 149 -8.91 -6.74 7.02
CA GLU A 149 -10.28 -6.36 6.66
C GLU A 149 -11.24 -6.44 7.84
N PHE A 150 -11.05 -7.43 8.72
CA PHE A 150 -11.87 -7.60 9.91
C PHE A 150 -11.67 -6.46 10.89
N LEU A 151 -10.41 -6.14 11.24
CA LEU A 151 -10.09 -5.05 12.16
C LEU A 151 -10.53 -3.71 11.59
N MET A 152 -10.23 -3.42 10.31
CA MET A 152 -10.64 -2.17 9.68
C MET A 152 -12.16 -1.97 9.73
N GLN A 153 -12.96 -2.99 9.37
CA GLN A 153 -14.42 -2.84 9.33
C GLN A 153 -15.13 -2.95 10.68
N ARG A 154 -14.66 -3.82 11.57
CA ARG A 154 -15.34 -4.14 12.83
C ARG A 154 -14.86 -3.32 14.00
N LEU A 155 -13.58 -2.97 14.03
CA LEU A 155 -12.96 -2.27 15.15
C LEU A 155 -12.66 -0.81 14.79
N VAL A 156 -12.03 -0.54 13.64
CA VAL A 156 -11.57 0.82 13.31
C VAL A 156 -12.67 1.70 12.71
N ARG A 157 -13.54 1.17 11.85
CA ARG A 157 -14.62 1.94 11.25
C ARG A 157 -15.55 2.59 12.28
N PRO A 158 -15.99 1.90 13.35
CA PRO A 158 -16.73 2.55 14.44
C PRO A 158 -15.95 3.70 15.10
N MET A 159 -14.64 3.55 15.31
CA MET A 159 -13.79 4.62 15.85
C MET A 159 -13.76 5.83 14.92
N ALA A 160 -13.63 5.62 13.60
CA ALA A 160 -13.64 6.70 12.62
C ALA A 160 -14.93 7.52 12.68
N LEU A 161 -16.07 6.84 12.85
CA LEU A 161 -17.38 7.48 13.00
C LEU A 161 -17.51 8.21 14.35
N TYR A 162 -16.98 7.64 15.42
CA TYR A 162 -16.95 8.25 16.75
C TYR A 162 -16.17 9.57 16.75
N TYR A 163 -15.02 9.62 16.06
CA TYR A 163 -14.24 10.86 15.86
C TYR A 163 -14.82 11.80 14.79
N GLY A 164 -16.01 11.52 14.25
CA GLY A 164 -16.72 12.42 13.35
C GLY A 164 -16.17 12.48 11.91
N ILE A 165 -15.37 11.50 11.48
CA ILE A 165 -14.83 11.45 10.11
C ILE A 165 -15.96 11.01 9.17
N ARG A 166 -16.55 11.95 8.42
CA ARG A 166 -17.75 11.69 7.58
C ARG A 166 -17.44 11.25 6.14
N SER A 167 -16.36 11.77 5.54
CA SER A 167 -15.97 11.40 4.17
C SER A 167 -15.57 9.92 4.10
N ARG A 168 -16.08 9.18 3.11
CA ARG A 168 -15.74 7.76 2.92
C ARG A 168 -14.27 7.58 2.56
N SER A 169 -13.70 8.49 1.76
CA SER A 169 -12.29 8.47 1.38
C SER A 169 -11.40 8.66 2.61
N LYS A 170 -11.69 9.67 3.44
CA LYS A 170 -10.95 9.92 4.70
C LYS A 170 -11.14 8.78 5.71
N GLN A 171 -12.33 8.17 5.81
CA GLN A 171 -12.55 6.99 6.64
C GLN A 171 -11.64 5.83 6.21
N ASN A 172 -11.55 5.53 4.91
CA ASN A 172 -10.69 4.45 4.42
C ASN A 172 -9.21 4.72 4.73
N ARG A 173 -8.72 5.94 4.50
CA ARG A 173 -7.34 6.31 4.82
C ARG A 173 -7.03 6.25 6.31
N PHE A 174 -7.94 6.76 7.13
CA PHE A 174 -7.84 6.63 8.59
C PHE A 174 -7.77 5.16 9.01
N MET A 175 -8.65 4.31 8.47
CA MET A 175 -8.65 2.88 8.76
C MET A 175 -7.34 2.20 8.35
N GLU A 176 -6.78 2.56 7.18
CA GLU A 176 -5.48 2.05 6.70
C GLU A 176 -4.37 2.40 7.71
N GLN A 177 -4.28 3.67 8.13
CA GLN A 177 -3.22 4.10 9.06
C GLN A 177 -3.36 3.48 10.45
N VAL A 178 -4.57 3.39 11.00
CA VAL A 178 -4.77 2.76 12.30
C VAL A 178 -4.44 1.27 12.25
N TYR A 179 -4.82 0.55 11.19
CA TYR A 179 -4.44 -0.86 11.04
C TYR A 179 -2.92 -1.02 11.00
N THR A 180 -2.22 -0.20 10.22
CA THR A 180 -0.74 -0.20 10.17
C THR A 180 -0.14 0.05 11.56
N ALA A 181 -0.68 1.02 12.31
CA ALA A 181 -0.23 1.28 13.69
C ALA A 181 -0.49 0.09 14.62
N MET A 182 -1.65 -0.56 14.55
CA MET A 182 -1.97 -1.75 15.33
C MET A 182 -1.03 -2.92 15.03
N TYR A 183 -0.72 -3.14 13.75
CA TYR A 183 0.19 -4.21 13.33
C TYR A 183 1.60 -3.99 13.91
N PHE A 184 2.17 -2.79 13.71
CA PHE A 184 3.52 -2.50 14.19
C PHE A 184 3.61 -2.30 15.71
N ALA A 185 2.51 -1.98 16.39
CA ALA A 185 2.46 -2.01 17.86
C ALA A 185 2.71 -3.40 18.44
N VAL A 186 2.40 -4.47 17.68
CA VAL A 186 2.65 -5.85 18.07
C VAL A 186 3.99 -6.34 17.51
N PHE A 187 4.20 -6.18 16.20
CA PHE A 187 5.38 -6.71 15.52
C PHE A 187 6.66 -5.94 15.81
N GLY A 188 6.60 -4.64 16.12
CA GLY A 188 7.78 -3.84 16.50
C GLY A 188 8.46 -4.36 17.77
N PRO A 189 7.76 -4.45 18.91
CA PRO A 189 8.31 -5.04 20.13
C PRO A 189 8.72 -6.51 19.97
N LEU A 190 7.95 -7.30 19.22
CA LEU A 190 8.29 -8.69 18.90
C LEU A 190 9.61 -8.77 18.11
N GLY A 191 9.82 -7.88 17.14
CA GLY A 191 11.05 -7.77 16.38
C GLY A 191 12.25 -7.44 17.26
N LEU A 192 12.11 -6.47 18.16
CA LEU A 192 13.16 -6.14 19.14
C LEU A 192 13.50 -7.34 20.03
N TYR A 193 12.49 -8.08 20.51
CA TYR A 193 12.71 -9.31 21.28
C TYR A 193 13.40 -10.42 20.47
N VAL A 194 13.08 -10.55 19.18
CA VAL A 194 13.77 -11.51 18.30
C VAL A 194 15.23 -11.09 18.10
N MET A 195 15.48 -9.82 17.85
CA MET A 195 16.83 -9.28 17.62
C MET A 195 17.70 -9.34 18.87
N SER A 196 17.16 -9.17 20.07
CA SER A 196 17.92 -9.24 21.33
C SER A 196 18.53 -10.61 21.60
N ARG A 197 17.98 -11.66 20.98
CA ARG A 197 18.47 -13.04 21.06
C ARG A 197 19.47 -13.36 19.94
N THR A 198 19.95 -12.36 19.21
CA THR A 198 20.94 -12.52 18.14
C THR A 198 22.16 -11.61 18.38
N PRO A 199 23.33 -11.90 17.77
CA PRO A 199 24.51 -11.04 17.84
C PRO A 199 24.28 -9.63 17.26
N VAL A 200 23.18 -9.41 16.54
CA VAL A 200 22.80 -8.14 15.91
C VAL A 200 22.19 -7.17 16.91
N TRP A 201 21.95 -7.56 18.16
CA TRP A 201 21.30 -6.72 19.17
C TRP A 201 21.84 -5.29 19.19
N TYR A 202 20.91 -4.34 19.23
CA TYR A 202 21.18 -2.90 19.15
C TYR A 202 22.01 -2.47 17.93
N PHE A 203 21.74 -3.10 16.78
CA PHE A 203 22.33 -2.81 15.47
C PHE A 203 23.84 -3.03 15.40
N ASN A 204 24.36 -4.01 16.15
CA ASN A 204 25.75 -4.44 16.02
C ASN A 204 26.02 -5.00 14.61
N THR A 205 26.82 -4.28 13.84
CA THR A 205 27.11 -4.57 12.43
C THR A 205 27.97 -5.82 12.25
N ALA A 206 28.94 -6.05 13.13
CA ALA A 206 29.78 -7.24 13.08
C ALA A 206 28.93 -8.51 13.23
N GLY A 207 27.91 -8.46 14.11
CA GLY A 207 26.96 -9.55 14.32
C GLY A 207 26.09 -9.88 13.09
N MET A 208 26.02 -9.00 12.09
CA MET A 208 25.33 -9.27 10.82
C MET A 208 26.14 -10.21 9.90
N PHE A 209 27.45 -10.33 10.12
CA PHE A 209 28.37 -11.11 9.29
C PHE A 209 29.03 -12.26 10.07
N GLU A 210 29.15 -12.12 11.38
CA GLU A 210 29.71 -13.14 12.25
C GLU A 210 28.89 -14.44 12.17
N GLY A 211 29.59 -15.57 12.07
CA GLY A 211 28.96 -16.89 11.93
C GLY A 211 28.18 -17.10 10.64
N TYR A 212 28.34 -16.23 9.63
CA TYR A 212 27.73 -16.43 8.31
C TYR A 212 28.35 -17.67 7.62
N PRO A 213 27.55 -18.55 6.98
CA PRO A 213 26.13 -18.39 6.64
C PRO A 213 25.16 -18.75 7.78
N HIS A 214 24.16 -17.90 8.01
CA HIS A 214 23.07 -18.14 8.98
C HIS A 214 22.01 -19.10 8.42
N ARG A 215 22.32 -20.40 8.42
CA ARG A 215 21.47 -21.43 7.78
C ARG A 215 20.30 -21.88 8.65
N SER A 216 20.43 -21.79 9.97
CA SER A 216 19.43 -22.21 10.94
C SER A 216 19.05 -21.05 11.85
N HIS A 217 17.79 -21.04 12.28
CA HIS A 217 17.23 -20.00 13.14
C HIS A 217 16.40 -20.62 14.25
N ASP A 218 16.33 -19.95 15.41
CA ASP A 218 15.38 -20.32 16.44
C ASP A 218 13.94 -20.19 15.90
N GLY A 219 13.02 -20.99 16.44
CA GLY A 219 11.64 -21.03 15.97
C GLY A 219 10.95 -19.66 15.97
N PHE A 220 11.18 -18.84 16.99
CA PHE A 220 10.58 -17.51 17.09
C PHE A 220 11.16 -16.55 16.04
N PHE A 221 12.48 -16.57 15.80
CA PHE A 221 13.11 -15.79 14.73
C PHE A 221 12.55 -16.20 13.37
N LYS A 222 12.51 -17.52 13.09
CA LYS A 222 12.00 -18.00 11.80
C LYS A 222 10.53 -17.62 11.60
N ALA A 223 9.69 -17.79 12.61
CA ALA A 223 8.29 -17.38 12.56
C ALA A 223 8.14 -15.89 12.32
N TYR A 224 8.84 -15.05 13.10
CA TYR A 224 8.82 -13.60 12.92
C TYR A 224 9.23 -13.19 11.49
N TYR A 225 10.33 -13.76 11.00
CA TYR A 225 10.86 -13.43 9.69
C TYR A 225 9.88 -13.80 8.56
N LEU A 226 9.27 -14.99 8.62
CA LEU A 226 8.29 -15.45 7.62
C LEU A 226 6.95 -14.72 7.73
N LEU A 227 6.51 -14.36 8.94
CA LEU A 227 5.32 -13.54 9.16
C LEU A 227 5.51 -12.13 8.57
N GLN A 228 6.69 -11.53 8.76
CA GLN A 228 7.01 -10.25 8.13
C GLN A 228 7.05 -10.38 6.60
N ALA A 229 7.66 -11.44 6.07
CA ALA A 229 7.60 -11.71 4.63
C ALA A 229 6.15 -11.83 4.12
N SER A 230 5.26 -12.47 4.90
CA SER A 230 3.84 -12.59 4.60
C SER A 230 3.13 -11.24 4.59
N TYR A 231 3.42 -10.37 5.56
CA TYR A 231 2.85 -9.03 5.63
C TYR A 231 3.27 -8.16 4.45
N TRP A 232 4.56 -8.11 4.13
CA TRP A 232 5.04 -7.31 3.00
C TRP A 232 4.55 -7.87 1.65
N ALA A 233 4.44 -9.18 1.50
CA ALA A 233 3.82 -9.79 0.33
C ALA A 233 2.31 -9.47 0.25
N GLN A 234 1.60 -9.51 1.37
CA GLN A 234 0.18 -9.13 1.44
C GLN A 234 -0.02 -7.66 1.06
N GLN A 235 0.81 -6.75 1.57
CA GLN A 235 0.75 -5.33 1.22
C GLN A 235 1.07 -5.10 -0.27
N ALA A 236 2.00 -5.86 -0.84
CA ALA A 236 2.28 -5.82 -2.28
C ALA A 236 1.09 -6.29 -3.12
N ILE A 237 0.37 -7.34 -2.71
CA ILE A 237 -0.86 -7.78 -3.39
C ILE A 237 -1.93 -6.69 -3.36
N VAL A 238 -2.12 -6.04 -2.21
CA VAL A 238 -3.06 -4.91 -2.06
C VAL A 238 -2.71 -3.78 -3.02
N LEU A 239 -1.41 -3.46 -3.15
CA LEU A 239 -0.92 -2.43 -4.06
C LEU A 239 -1.10 -2.80 -5.53
N CYS A 240 -0.69 -4.02 -5.94
CA CYS A 240 -0.77 -4.50 -7.32
C CYS A 240 -2.22 -4.63 -7.82
N LEU A 241 -3.14 -5.06 -6.96
CA LEU A 241 -4.56 -5.15 -7.28
C LEU A 241 -5.28 -3.80 -7.18
N GLN A 242 -4.57 -2.72 -6.83
CA GLN A 242 -5.12 -1.37 -6.63
C GLN A 242 -6.37 -1.38 -5.73
N LEU A 243 -6.36 -2.22 -4.69
CA LEU A 243 -7.44 -2.27 -3.71
C LEU A 243 -7.48 -0.98 -2.88
N GLU A 244 -6.35 -0.26 -2.83
CA GLU A 244 -6.23 1.09 -2.31
C GLU A 244 -6.10 2.09 -3.46
N LYS A 245 -6.72 3.26 -3.30
CA LYS A 245 -6.64 4.32 -4.30
C LYS A 245 -5.18 4.79 -4.47
N PRO A 246 -4.65 4.85 -5.71
CA PRO A 246 -3.30 5.34 -5.97
C PRO A 246 -3.06 6.72 -5.38
N ARG A 247 -1.88 6.91 -4.78
CA ARG A 247 -1.41 8.19 -4.21
C ARG A 247 -0.48 8.89 -5.21
N LYS A 248 -0.14 10.16 -4.97
CA LYS A 248 0.81 10.92 -5.82
C LYS A 248 2.20 10.26 -5.91
N ASP A 249 2.60 9.52 -4.87
CA ASP A 249 3.85 8.77 -4.76
C ASP A 249 3.72 7.29 -5.14
N PHE A 250 2.72 6.93 -5.96
CA PHE A 250 2.44 5.52 -6.30
C PHE A 250 3.61 4.82 -6.98
N ARG A 251 4.36 5.50 -7.86
CA ARG A 251 5.49 4.88 -8.59
C ARG A 251 6.63 4.57 -7.65
N GLU A 252 6.93 5.48 -6.74
CA GLU A 252 7.97 5.34 -5.73
C GLU A 252 7.58 4.26 -4.71
N LEU A 253 6.28 4.18 -4.34
CA LEU A 253 5.75 3.11 -3.49
C LEU A 253 5.85 1.72 -4.15
N VAL A 254 5.57 1.62 -5.46
CA VAL A 254 5.77 0.37 -6.21
C VAL A 254 7.26 0.00 -6.26
N GLY A 255 8.13 0.97 -6.57
CA GLY A 255 9.59 0.76 -6.57
C GLY A 255 10.09 0.29 -5.21
N HIS A 256 9.59 0.88 -4.12
CA HIS A 256 9.87 0.45 -2.75
C HIS A 256 9.48 -1.01 -2.53
N HIS A 257 8.27 -1.43 -2.90
CA HIS A 257 7.85 -2.82 -2.71
C HIS A 257 8.67 -3.81 -3.52
N ILE A 258 9.12 -3.45 -4.73
CA ILE A 258 10.04 -4.29 -5.50
C ILE A 258 11.36 -4.48 -4.73
N VAL A 259 11.96 -3.38 -4.25
CA VAL A 259 13.22 -3.44 -3.48
C VAL A 259 13.04 -4.20 -2.17
N THR A 260 11.97 -3.94 -1.42
CA THR A 260 11.68 -4.60 -0.14
C THR A 260 11.47 -6.09 -0.33
N LEU A 261 10.65 -6.53 -1.29
CA LEU A 261 10.45 -7.97 -1.55
C LEU A 261 11.73 -8.65 -2.04
N ALA A 262 12.54 -7.96 -2.85
CA ALA A 262 13.85 -8.46 -3.26
C ALA A 262 14.79 -8.62 -2.07
N LEU A 263 14.88 -7.64 -1.17
CA LEU A 263 15.68 -7.72 0.06
C LEU A 263 15.24 -8.89 0.93
N ILE A 264 13.94 -9.04 1.18
CA ILE A 264 13.38 -10.15 1.99
C ILE A 264 13.70 -11.50 1.35
N GLY A 265 13.40 -11.66 0.07
CA GLY A 265 13.59 -12.92 -0.65
C GLY A 265 15.05 -13.33 -0.75
N LEU A 266 15.94 -12.40 -1.13
CA LEU A 266 17.36 -12.67 -1.29
C LEU A 266 18.06 -12.89 0.05
N SER A 267 17.75 -12.10 1.08
CA SER A 267 18.37 -12.30 2.39
C SER A 267 17.92 -13.61 3.04
N TYR A 268 16.67 -14.06 2.82
CA TYR A 268 16.26 -15.39 3.25
C TYR A 268 16.97 -16.50 2.48
N ARG A 269 16.98 -16.41 1.14
CA ARG A 269 17.54 -17.42 0.22
C ARG A 269 19.05 -17.59 0.34
N PHE A 270 19.76 -16.49 0.61
CA PHE A 270 21.22 -16.42 0.70
C PHE A 270 21.70 -16.14 2.14
N HIS A 271 20.92 -16.51 3.16
CA HIS A 271 21.37 -16.56 4.55
C HIS A 271 21.81 -15.23 5.19
N PHE A 272 21.39 -14.07 4.66
CA PHE A 272 21.63 -12.74 5.24
C PHE A 272 20.48 -12.26 6.16
N THR A 273 19.81 -13.20 6.85
CA THR A 273 18.59 -12.91 7.62
C THR A 273 18.85 -12.04 8.84
N TYR A 274 20.04 -12.08 9.42
CA TYR A 274 20.44 -11.22 10.54
C TYR A 274 20.49 -9.74 10.14
N MET A 275 21.07 -9.42 8.99
CA MET A 275 20.96 -8.10 8.38
C MET A 275 19.50 -7.75 8.06
N GLY A 276 18.74 -8.72 7.54
CA GLY A 276 17.31 -8.55 7.26
C GLY A 276 16.47 -8.17 8.48
N VAL A 277 16.74 -8.78 9.66
CA VAL A 277 16.04 -8.45 10.92
C VAL A 277 16.34 -7.02 11.37
N ALA A 278 17.58 -6.56 11.25
CA ALA A 278 17.93 -5.17 11.56
C ALA A 278 17.16 -4.19 10.65
N VAL A 279 17.11 -4.48 9.35
CA VAL A 279 16.34 -3.66 8.39
C VAL A 279 14.85 -3.68 8.72
N TYR A 280 14.24 -4.84 9.02
CA TYR A 280 12.84 -4.88 9.44
C TYR A 280 12.57 -3.96 10.63
N ILE A 281 13.35 -4.07 11.71
CA ILE A 281 13.08 -3.34 12.95
C ILE A 281 13.18 -1.82 12.76
N THR A 282 14.19 -1.35 12.03
CA THR A 282 14.27 0.09 11.70
C THR A 282 13.03 0.56 10.94
N HIS A 283 12.51 -0.28 10.05
CA HIS A 283 11.36 0.04 9.21
C HIS A 283 10.04 -0.01 9.98
N ASP A 284 9.80 -1.09 10.73
CA ASP A 284 8.57 -1.32 11.49
C ASP A 284 8.34 -0.24 12.56
N ILE A 285 9.39 0.07 13.34
CA ILE A 285 9.29 1.07 14.41
C ILE A 285 9.00 2.45 13.80
N SER A 286 9.72 2.86 12.76
CA SER A 286 9.49 4.17 12.14
C SER A 286 8.11 4.26 11.46
N ASP A 287 7.61 3.17 10.86
CA ASP A 287 6.28 3.13 10.26
C ASP A 287 5.17 3.18 11.31
N PHE A 288 5.37 2.63 12.52
CA PHE A 288 4.46 2.83 13.64
C PHE A 288 4.27 4.31 13.97
N PHE A 289 5.37 5.06 14.10
CA PHE A 289 5.30 6.51 14.38
C PHE A 289 4.71 7.29 13.21
N LEU A 290 5.02 6.92 11.97
CA LEU A 290 4.40 7.54 10.78
C LEU A 290 2.88 7.34 10.78
N ALA A 291 2.42 6.10 10.93
CA ALA A 291 1.00 5.74 10.91
C ALA A 291 0.23 6.40 12.07
N THR A 292 0.82 6.44 13.25
CA THR A 292 0.21 7.09 14.43
C THR A 292 0.16 8.61 14.28
N SER A 293 1.20 9.25 13.71
CA SER A 293 1.20 10.70 13.47
C SER A 293 0.07 11.11 12.52
N LYS A 294 -0.18 10.33 11.47
CA LYS A 294 -1.31 10.54 10.55
C LYS A 294 -2.65 10.27 11.22
N THR A 295 -2.74 9.23 12.04
CA THR A 295 -3.95 8.94 12.83
C THR A 295 -4.32 10.11 13.73
N LEU A 296 -3.34 10.70 14.42
CA LEU A 296 -3.51 11.91 15.25
C LEU A 296 -3.97 13.11 14.42
N ASN A 297 -3.47 13.26 13.19
CA ASN A 297 -3.89 14.31 12.27
C ASN A 297 -5.38 14.16 11.88
N TYR A 298 -5.81 12.94 11.52
CA TYR A 298 -7.19 12.68 11.13
C TYR A 298 -8.20 12.98 12.25
N ILE A 299 -7.84 12.74 13.52
CA ILE A 299 -8.69 13.04 14.67
C ILE A 299 -8.49 14.46 15.23
N LYS A 300 -7.64 15.28 14.60
CA LYS A 300 -7.31 16.66 15.03
C LYS A 300 -6.83 16.75 16.48
N SER A 301 -6.00 15.79 16.90
CA SER A 301 -5.49 15.76 18.28
C SER A 301 -4.55 16.93 18.55
N PRO A 302 -4.60 17.56 19.75
CA PRO A 302 -3.67 18.63 20.13
C PRO A 302 -2.20 18.16 20.21
N LEU A 303 -1.97 16.84 20.31
CA LEU A 303 -0.63 16.25 20.39
C LEU A 303 0.04 16.08 19.02
N ILE A 304 -0.59 16.52 17.93
CA ILE A 304 -0.08 16.29 16.57
C ILE A 304 1.33 16.84 16.36
N VAL A 305 1.61 18.08 16.76
CA VAL A 305 2.92 18.72 16.57
C VAL A 305 4.02 18.04 17.37
N PRO A 306 3.91 17.86 18.70
CA PRO A 306 4.98 17.18 19.46
C PRO A 306 5.19 15.74 18.99
N TYR A 307 4.13 15.02 18.63
CA TYR A 307 4.24 13.66 18.12
C TYR A 307 4.88 13.61 16.72
N PHE A 308 4.56 14.56 15.84
CA PHE A 308 5.18 14.66 14.52
C PHE A 308 6.68 14.97 14.62
N SER A 309 7.09 15.83 15.56
CA SER A 309 8.51 16.08 15.83
C SER A 309 9.24 14.83 16.33
N LEU A 310 8.62 14.06 17.24
CA LEU A 310 9.16 12.78 17.70
C LEU A 310 9.30 11.79 16.52
N PHE A 311 8.27 11.71 15.67
CA PHE A 311 8.31 10.91 14.46
C PHE A 311 9.50 11.27 13.56
N ILE A 312 9.76 12.56 13.31
CA ILE A 312 10.89 13.01 12.48
C ILE A 312 12.23 12.54 13.07
N ALA A 313 12.41 12.66 14.39
CA ALA A 313 13.63 12.24 15.07
C ALA A 313 13.85 10.72 14.91
N ILE A 314 12.79 9.92 15.16
CA ILE A 314 12.84 8.46 15.04
C ILE A 314 13.05 8.02 13.60
N TRP A 315 12.36 8.63 12.64
CA TRP A 315 12.54 8.38 11.22
C TRP A 315 13.99 8.65 10.82
N THR A 316 14.53 9.81 11.21
CA THR A 316 15.90 10.19 10.83
C THR A 316 16.94 9.24 11.42
N TYR A 317 16.78 8.87 12.68
CA TYR A 317 17.68 7.93 13.34
C TYR A 317 17.60 6.53 12.73
N LEU A 318 16.41 5.94 12.65
CA LEU A 318 16.24 4.55 12.21
C LEU A 318 16.37 4.37 10.70
N ARG A 319 15.73 5.23 9.90
CA ARG A 319 15.71 5.08 8.42
C ARG A 319 16.98 5.61 7.76
N HIS A 320 17.68 6.56 8.38
CA HIS A 320 18.88 7.15 7.76
C HIS A 320 20.15 6.83 8.52
N TYR A 321 20.28 7.21 9.80
CA TYR A 321 21.53 7.00 10.52
C TYR A 321 21.89 5.50 10.59
N ILE A 322 20.99 4.66 11.10
CA ILE A 322 21.25 3.21 11.20
C ILE A 322 21.42 2.57 9.82
N ASN A 323 20.62 2.94 8.82
CA ASN A 323 20.77 2.39 7.47
C ASN A 323 22.12 2.79 6.82
N LEU A 324 22.60 4.01 7.06
CA LEU A 324 23.93 4.44 6.62
C LEU A 324 25.05 3.68 7.34
N VAL A 325 24.86 3.35 8.62
CA VAL A 325 25.79 2.47 9.37
C VAL A 325 25.82 1.07 8.76
N ILE A 326 24.68 0.48 8.41
CA ILE A 326 24.60 -0.83 7.73
C ILE A 326 25.25 -0.78 6.35
N LEU A 327 25.01 0.28 5.57
CA LEU A 327 25.64 0.49 4.27
C LEU A 327 27.16 0.61 4.38
N TYR A 328 27.65 1.36 5.37
CA TYR A 328 29.07 1.50 5.64
C TYR A 328 29.69 0.15 6.01
N ALA A 329 29.06 -0.61 6.92
CA ALA A 329 29.51 -1.95 7.29
C ALA A 329 29.49 -2.93 6.10
N THR A 330 28.55 -2.78 5.18
CA THR A 330 28.54 -3.57 3.93
C THR A 330 29.76 -3.28 3.05
N LEU A 331 30.35 -2.08 3.14
CA LEU A 331 31.58 -1.73 2.42
C LEU A 331 32.85 -2.13 3.18
N THR A 332 32.87 -2.02 4.51
CA THR A 332 34.08 -2.17 5.34
C THR A 332 34.20 -3.52 6.05
N GLU A 333 33.10 -4.04 6.59
CA GLU A 333 33.06 -5.26 7.41
C GLU A 333 32.71 -6.52 6.62
N PHE A 334 31.96 -6.37 5.52
CA PHE A 334 31.51 -7.50 4.69
C PHE A 334 32.65 -8.40 4.20
N ARG A 335 33.85 -7.85 3.95
CA ARG A 335 35.01 -8.66 3.53
C ARG A 335 35.86 -9.17 4.69
N THR A 336 35.84 -8.47 5.82
CA THR A 336 36.79 -8.66 6.91
C THR A 336 36.24 -9.53 8.04
N VAL A 337 34.93 -9.51 8.27
CA VAL A 337 34.28 -10.30 9.32
C VAL A 337 33.81 -11.64 8.75
N GLY A 338 34.46 -12.73 9.15
CA GLY A 338 34.17 -14.10 8.69
C GLY A 338 34.63 -14.39 7.25
N PRO A 339 34.49 -15.64 6.78
CA PRO A 339 34.99 -16.05 5.46
C PRO A 339 34.40 -15.20 4.32
N PHE A 340 35.21 -14.92 3.30
CA PHE A 340 34.82 -14.20 2.09
C PHE A 340 35.19 -15.02 0.86
N GLU A 341 34.37 -16.02 0.58
CA GLU A 341 34.55 -16.95 -0.51
C GLU A 341 33.17 -17.38 -1.04
N LEU A 342 33.13 -17.87 -2.27
CA LEU A 342 31.92 -18.45 -2.85
C LEU A 342 32.04 -19.96 -2.85
N ASP A 343 31.21 -20.64 -2.09
CA ASP A 343 31.12 -22.09 -2.08
C ASP A 343 29.65 -22.54 -2.01
N TRP A 344 29.23 -23.29 -3.03
CA TRP A 344 27.87 -23.79 -3.18
C TRP A 344 27.59 -25.01 -2.29
N GLU A 345 28.60 -25.83 -2.00
CA GLU A 345 28.44 -27.02 -1.15
C GLU A 345 28.20 -26.61 0.30
N THR A 346 29.02 -25.68 0.79
CA THR A 346 28.81 -25.09 2.12
C THR A 346 27.81 -23.93 2.09
N GLN A 347 27.14 -23.64 0.98
CA GLN A 347 26.18 -22.52 0.87
C GLN A 347 26.73 -21.19 1.43
N GLN A 348 28.03 -20.97 1.26
CA GLN A 348 28.76 -19.77 1.62
C GLN A 348 28.65 -18.81 0.43
N TYR A 349 27.76 -17.81 0.56
CA TYR A 349 27.48 -16.88 -0.54
C TYR A 349 28.12 -15.50 -0.35
N LYS A 350 28.92 -15.31 0.70
CA LYS A 350 29.58 -14.05 1.05
C LYS A 350 30.79 -13.83 0.14
N CYS A 351 30.53 -13.21 -1.00
CA CYS A 351 31.48 -12.94 -2.07
C CYS A 351 31.29 -11.53 -2.66
N TRP A 352 32.15 -11.12 -3.59
CA TRP A 352 32.11 -9.79 -4.22
C TRP A 352 30.76 -9.49 -4.88
N ILE A 353 30.16 -10.48 -5.55
CA ILE A 353 28.84 -10.34 -6.19
C ILE A 353 27.77 -10.03 -5.15
N SER A 354 27.71 -10.83 -4.08
CA SER A 354 26.74 -10.65 -3.00
C SER A 354 26.92 -9.30 -2.30
N GLN A 355 28.15 -8.80 -2.17
CA GLN A 355 28.44 -7.49 -1.57
C GLN A 355 27.83 -6.37 -2.42
N TYR A 356 28.07 -6.37 -3.74
CA TYR A 356 27.51 -5.35 -4.63
C TYR A 356 25.99 -5.40 -4.71
N ILE A 357 25.39 -6.59 -4.79
CA ILE A 357 23.93 -6.74 -4.81
C ILE A 357 23.31 -6.25 -3.50
N THR A 358 23.87 -6.67 -2.36
CA THR A 358 23.38 -6.27 -1.03
C THR A 358 23.49 -4.76 -0.86
N PHE A 359 24.64 -4.18 -1.19
CA PHE A 359 24.85 -2.74 -1.15
C PHE A 359 23.88 -2.00 -2.07
N ALA A 360 23.70 -2.44 -3.32
CA ALA A 360 22.82 -1.79 -4.28
C ALA A 360 21.35 -1.79 -3.83
N LEU A 361 20.87 -2.89 -3.25
CA LEU A 361 19.49 -2.99 -2.73
C LEU A 361 19.29 -2.11 -1.50
N LEU A 362 20.22 -2.12 -0.54
CA LEU A 362 20.17 -1.25 0.63
C LEU A 362 20.31 0.23 0.26
N ALA A 363 21.16 0.56 -0.71
CA ALA A 363 21.33 1.92 -1.20
C ALA A 363 20.07 2.39 -1.92
N SER A 364 19.43 1.52 -2.72
CA SER A 364 18.13 1.82 -3.36
C SER A 364 17.05 2.08 -2.31
N LEU A 365 17.00 1.28 -1.24
CA LEU A 365 16.10 1.49 -0.11
C LEU A 365 16.38 2.84 0.57
N GLN A 366 17.65 3.19 0.79
CA GLN A 366 18.07 4.47 1.35
C GLN A 366 17.68 5.66 0.46
N SER A 367 17.83 5.55 -0.86
CA SER A 367 17.45 6.59 -1.81
C SER A 367 15.95 6.88 -1.76
N ILE A 368 15.11 5.84 -1.68
CA ILE A 368 13.66 6.00 -1.54
C ILE A 368 13.30 6.61 -0.17
N ASN A 369 13.96 6.18 0.90
CA ASN A 369 13.76 6.79 2.21
C ASN A 369 14.13 8.29 2.20
N MET A 370 15.19 8.68 1.46
CA MET A 370 15.60 10.08 1.31
C MET A 370 14.55 10.91 0.56
N PHE A 371 13.92 10.34 -0.47
CA PHE A 371 12.81 10.96 -1.16
C PHE A 371 11.65 11.27 -0.21
N TRP A 372 11.27 10.34 0.67
CA TRP A 372 10.23 10.61 1.68
C TRP A 372 10.67 11.57 2.78
N LEU A 373 11.94 11.56 3.19
CA LEU A 373 12.47 12.55 4.12
C LEU A 373 12.28 13.98 3.60
N PHE A 374 12.49 14.20 2.30
CA PHE A 374 12.25 15.51 1.69
C PHE A 374 10.79 15.98 1.88
N PHE A 375 9.81 15.10 1.69
CA PHE A 375 8.40 15.45 1.96
C PHE A 375 8.13 15.71 3.43
N ILE A 376 8.67 14.88 4.31
CA ILE A 376 8.53 15.04 5.77
C ILE A 376 9.10 16.40 6.20
N ALA A 377 10.30 16.74 5.73
CA ALA A 377 10.96 18.02 6.00
C ALA A 377 10.17 19.21 5.43
N ARG A 378 9.59 19.06 4.22
CA ARG A 378 8.72 20.08 3.63
C ARG A 378 7.46 20.32 4.47
N ILE A 379 6.85 19.26 5.01
CA ILE A 379 5.69 19.39 5.91
C ILE A 379 6.13 20.07 7.23
N ALA A 380 7.27 19.69 7.80
CA ALA A 380 7.80 20.31 9.00
C ALA A 380 8.07 21.81 8.81
N TYR A 381 8.64 22.19 7.66
CA TYR A 381 8.85 23.59 7.27
C TYR A 381 7.52 24.36 7.19
N ASN A 382 6.50 23.78 6.55
CA ASN A 382 5.18 24.41 6.45
C ASN A 382 4.50 24.59 7.82
N ILE A 383 4.64 23.62 8.73
CA ILE A 383 4.11 23.73 10.09
C ILE A 383 4.85 24.83 10.87
N ALA A 384 6.17 24.89 10.77
CA ALA A 384 6.99 25.85 11.50
C ALA A 384 6.84 27.30 11.01
N PHE A 385 6.82 27.51 9.69
CA PHE A 385 6.88 28.85 9.09
C PHE A 385 5.56 29.34 8.52
N ALA A 386 4.70 28.43 8.00
CA ALA A 386 3.42 28.80 7.40
C ALA A 386 2.22 28.58 8.34
N LYS A 387 2.42 27.93 9.51
CA LYS A 387 1.35 27.49 10.43
C LYS A 387 0.25 26.66 9.74
N VAL A 388 0.57 26.02 8.61
CA VAL A 388 -0.35 25.14 7.87
C VAL A 388 -0.01 23.69 8.18
N ILE A 389 -0.97 22.98 8.76
CA ILE A 389 -0.89 21.54 9.06
C ILE A 389 -1.58 20.77 7.92
N GLN A 390 -0.98 20.79 6.73
CA GLN A 390 -1.47 20.00 5.58
C GLN A 390 -0.32 19.15 5.02
N ASP A 391 -0.56 17.83 4.90
CA ASP A 391 0.35 16.90 4.22
C ASP A 391 0.16 17.08 2.70
N VAL A 392 1.17 17.63 2.02
CA VAL A 392 1.13 17.93 0.57
C VAL A 392 0.91 16.67 -0.30
N ARG A 393 1.20 15.48 0.23
CA ARG A 393 0.87 14.21 -0.44
C ARG A 393 -0.63 13.89 -0.38
N SER A 394 -1.33 14.40 0.63
CA SER A 394 -2.77 14.19 0.85
C SER A 394 -3.68 15.20 0.14
N ASP A 395 -3.14 16.16 -0.62
CA ASP A 395 -3.91 17.20 -1.34
C ASP A 395 -5.02 16.64 -2.26
N ASP A 396 -4.89 15.41 -2.76
CA ASP A 396 -5.96 14.79 -3.56
C ASP A 396 -7.18 14.40 -2.71
N GLU A 397 -6.98 14.10 -1.41
CA GLU A 397 -8.04 13.72 -0.46
C GLU A 397 -9.04 14.85 -0.21
N GLU A 398 -8.59 16.11 -0.28
CA GLU A 398 -9.43 17.30 -0.07
C GLU A 398 -10.18 17.68 -1.35
N SER A 399 -9.54 17.55 -2.52
CA SER A 399 -10.16 17.80 -3.84
C SER A 399 -11.35 16.86 -4.16
N GLU A 400 -11.39 15.68 -3.52
CA GLU A 400 -12.48 14.72 -3.63
C GLU A 400 -13.70 15.11 -2.79
N GLU A 401 -13.51 15.84 -1.70
CA GLU A 401 -14.62 16.36 -0.89
C GLU A 401 -15.41 17.42 -1.66
N GLU A 402 -14.74 18.26 -2.45
CA GLU A 402 -15.41 19.23 -3.33
C GLU A 402 -16.26 18.52 -4.39
N LYS A 403 -15.82 17.34 -4.87
CA LYS A 403 -16.56 16.54 -5.85
C LYS A 403 -17.69 15.73 -5.22
N GLU A 404 -17.52 15.18 -4.03
CA GLU A 404 -18.57 14.45 -3.29
C GLU A 404 -19.63 15.41 -2.71
N SER A 405 -19.25 16.61 -2.26
CA SER A 405 -20.19 17.63 -1.76
C SER A 405 -20.87 18.42 -2.89
N GLY A 406 -20.21 18.57 -4.05
CA GLY A 406 -20.75 19.25 -5.23
C GLY A 406 -21.69 18.41 -6.11
N GLY A 407 -21.80 17.09 -5.88
CA GLY A 407 -22.62 16.17 -6.69
C GLY A 407 -24.14 16.27 -6.50
N GLY A 408 -24.63 17.19 -5.66
CA GLY A 408 -26.04 17.32 -5.27
C GLY A 408 -26.89 18.35 -6.02
N GLN A 409 -26.36 19.06 -7.01
CA GLN A 409 -27.18 19.99 -7.83
C GLN A 409 -26.94 19.76 -9.33
N VAL A 410 -27.75 18.88 -9.92
CA VAL A 410 -28.03 18.94 -11.36
C VAL A 410 -29.39 19.61 -11.51
N GLY A 411 -29.39 20.83 -12.05
CA GLY A 411 -30.62 21.58 -12.33
C GLY A 411 -30.36 22.99 -12.88
N THR A 412 -30.06 23.07 -14.19
CA THR A 412 -30.34 24.23 -15.06
C THR A 412 -29.91 25.62 -14.58
N ALA A 413 -28.61 25.96 -14.69
CA ALA A 413 -28.17 27.37 -14.78
C ALA A 413 -26.78 27.50 -15.45
N GLY A 414 -26.54 26.78 -16.55
CA GLY A 414 -25.25 26.72 -17.22
C GLY A 414 -25.25 27.24 -18.65
N ARG A 415 -25.94 28.36 -18.94
CA ARG A 415 -25.89 28.97 -20.28
C ARG A 415 -26.15 30.48 -20.27
N ARG A 416 -25.44 31.26 -19.45
CA ARG A 416 -25.41 32.73 -19.59
C ARG A 416 -24.24 33.43 -18.90
N ALA A 417 -23.01 32.97 -19.11
CA ALA A 417 -21.83 33.72 -18.68
C ALA A 417 -20.59 33.37 -19.52
N LYS A 418 -20.69 33.40 -20.84
CA LYS A 418 -19.53 33.35 -21.74
C LYS A 418 -19.84 34.06 -23.05
N GLU A 419 -20.35 35.28 -22.95
CA GLU A 419 -20.57 36.16 -24.10
C GLU A 419 -20.65 37.61 -23.61
N LYS A 420 -19.53 38.14 -23.11
CA LYS A 420 -19.32 39.58 -22.87
C LYS A 420 -17.83 39.82 -22.58
N LYS A 421 -17.00 39.60 -23.59
CA LYS A 421 -15.64 40.19 -23.71
C LYS A 421 -15.04 39.74 -25.05
N ALA A 422 -15.49 40.36 -26.14
CA ALA A 422 -14.70 40.61 -27.35
C ALA A 422 -15.54 41.39 -28.39
N ASN A 423 -14.98 42.51 -28.84
CA ASN A 423 -15.22 43.27 -30.09
C ASN A 423 -16.24 44.41 -30.19
N GLY A 424 -15.69 45.57 -30.62
CA GLY A 424 -16.33 46.62 -31.45
C GLY A 424 -16.23 48.04 -30.88
N SER A 425 -15.12 48.78 -31.03
CA SER A 425 -14.74 49.76 -32.11
C SER A 425 -15.47 51.13 -32.04
N ILE A 426 -14.79 52.24 -31.68
CA ILE A 426 -14.14 53.31 -32.51
C ILE A 426 -15.05 54.50 -32.91
N ALA A 427 -14.57 55.70 -32.50
CA ALA A 427 -14.59 57.08 -33.06
C ALA A 427 -15.87 57.94 -33.21
N ASN A 428 -15.86 59.11 -32.54
CA ASN A 428 -15.81 60.52 -33.05
C ASN A 428 -16.13 61.45 -31.84
N GLY A 429 -15.57 62.63 -31.54
CA GLY A 429 -14.72 63.59 -32.25
C GLY A 429 -15.31 65.01 -32.06
N LYS A 430 -14.78 65.83 -31.13
CA LYS A 430 -14.63 67.32 -31.19
C LYS A 430 -14.21 67.96 -29.85
N ALA A 431 -13.21 68.85 -29.92
CA ALA A 431 -12.76 69.85 -28.92
C ALA A 431 -13.36 71.24 -29.27
N PRO A 432 -13.17 72.39 -28.55
CA PRO A 432 -12.09 72.75 -27.60
C PRO A 432 -12.50 73.53 -26.31
N GLU A 433 -11.47 73.86 -25.49
CA GLU A 433 -11.36 74.67 -24.24
C GLU A 433 -11.91 76.13 -24.32
N PRO A 434 -11.69 77.08 -23.36
CA PRO A 434 -11.12 77.07 -21.97
C PRO A 434 -11.95 77.88 -20.94
N ASN A 435 -11.57 77.88 -19.64
CA ASN A 435 -11.21 79.10 -18.87
C ASN A 435 -11.07 78.89 -17.33
N THR A 436 -9.97 79.47 -16.80
CA THR A 436 -9.77 80.25 -15.54
C THR A 436 -10.41 79.75 -14.22
N GLU A 437 -9.80 79.82 -13.03
CA GLU A 437 -8.83 80.76 -12.45
C GLU A 437 -8.46 80.25 -11.02
N ALA A 438 -7.25 80.60 -10.52
CA ALA A 438 -6.94 81.12 -9.16
C ALA A 438 -7.42 80.34 -7.89
N VAL A 439 -6.78 80.27 -6.71
CA VAL A 439 -5.67 80.98 -6.03
C VAL A 439 -5.57 80.34 -4.61
N VAL A 440 -4.34 80.12 -4.09
CA VAL A 440 -3.89 80.33 -2.67
C VAL A 440 -4.54 79.40 -1.59
N GLU A 441 -3.91 78.83 -0.55
CA GLU A 441 -2.79 79.22 0.31
C GLU A 441 -2.29 78.04 1.21
N LYS A 442 -0.97 78.04 1.48
CA LYS A 442 -0.21 77.73 2.73
C LYS A 442 -0.48 76.51 3.65
N LYS A 443 0.69 76.00 4.09
CA LYS A 443 1.11 75.62 5.46
C LYS A 443 0.55 74.30 6.02
N LYS A 444 1.25 73.51 6.83
CA LYS A 444 2.64 73.36 7.34
C LYS A 444 2.53 72.20 8.35
N GLU A 445 3.61 71.44 8.53
CA GLU A 445 3.90 70.62 9.75
C GLU A 445 2.95 69.41 9.95
N ARG A 446 3.38 68.15 10.11
CA ARG A 446 4.59 67.53 10.65
C ARG A 446 4.74 66.12 10.07
#